data_AF-A0A813J9P4-F1
#
_entry.id   AF-A0A813J9P4-F1
#
_cell.length_a   1.000
_cell.length_b   1.000
_cell.length_c   1.000
_cell.angle_alpha   90.00
_cell.angle_beta   90.00
_cell.angle_gamma   90.00
#
_symmetry.space_group_name_H-M   'P 1'
#
loop_
_entity.id
_entity.type
_entity.pdbx_description
1 polymer ?
#
loop_
_entity_poly.entity_id
_entity_poly.type
_entity_poly.pdbx_seq_one_letter_code
_entity_poly.pdbx_strand_id
1 'polypeptide(L)'
;MAPAASLQGQALDELCALSGGWRSGVVEACRGCGEDAPEYLCSRCRQVSYCGPACQRKDWQMHRAWCNGADKVGGCGTLRDSRMNASSLGFVHTVWGLWDTVPLPLASRRSRVAAAQMLSRARIVTWSRLGVESLLSEEWQQVWRVLPRAVCQADVARYLIALHVGGLYLDADAELIQAPPGGFWELLLFEEQRVPHIRHLGPRESPHLVRIAQFMFATVPQHAFWRSVLELSLSRCRQLLTEGIQWKDSDVLWATGPDVVTSVFHEQFHSDVSIQVSVARDFVRHECQGAWRHGADRKEYEIG
;
A
#
# COMPACT_ATOMS: atom_id res chain seq x y z
N MET A 1 -12.40 -15.17 11.45
CA MET A 1 -12.91 -14.19 10.47
C MET A 1 -13.34 -14.93 9.22
N ALA A 2 -14.56 -14.70 8.71
CA ALA A 2 -14.90 -15.13 7.35
C ALA A 2 -14.01 -14.37 6.37
N PRO A 3 -13.48 -15.00 5.30
CA PRO A 3 -12.63 -14.29 4.36
C PRO A 3 -13.45 -13.23 3.63
N ALA A 4 -13.14 -11.95 3.85
CA ALA A 4 -13.55 -10.91 2.91
C ALA A 4 -12.98 -11.29 1.53
N ALA A 5 -13.86 -11.32 0.53
CA ALA A 5 -13.51 -11.74 -0.83
C ALA A 5 -12.36 -10.86 -1.36
N SER A 6 -11.46 -11.46 -2.13
CA SER A 6 -10.43 -10.70 -2.86
C SER A 6 -11.13 -9.70 -3.78
N LEU A 7 -10.70 -8.44 -3.76
CA LEU A 7 -11.08 -7.49 -4.78
C LEU A 7 -10.20 -7.76 -6.01
N GLN A 8 -10.74 -8.54 -6.95
CA GLN A 8 -10.12 -8.74 -8.26
C GLN A 8 -10.22 -7.46 -9.10
N GLY A 9 -9.49 -7.40 -10.22
CA GLY A 9 -9.43 -6.22 -11.08
C GLY A 9 -10.79 -5.61 -11.44
N GLN A 10 -11.83 -6.44 -11.64
CA GLN A 10 -13.20 -5.98 -11.91
C GLN A 10 -13.83 -5.24 -10.72
N ALA A 11 -13.63 -5.72 -9.48
CA ALA A 11 -14.16 -5.07 -8.29
C ALA A 11 -13.42 -3.77 -7.96
N LEU A 12 -12.12 -3.68 -8.26
CA LEU A 12 -11.40 -2.41 -8.17
C LEU A 12 -11.84 -1.42 -9.26
N ASP A 13 -12.11 -1.90 -10.48
CA ASP A 13 -12.67 -1.07 -11.53
C ASP A 13 -14.05 -0.52 -11.13
N GLU A 14 -14.89 -1.31 -10.45
CA GLU A 14 -16.14 -0.84 -9.85
C GLU A 14 -15.92 0.22 -8.76
N LEU A 15 -14.94 0.03 -7.86
CA LEU A 15 -14.57 1.01 -6.85
C LEU A 15 -14.03 2.32 -7.46
N CYS A 16 -13.26 2.22 -8.54
CA CYS A 16 -12.74 3.38 -9.28
C CYS A 16 -13.82 4.06 -10.16
N ALA A 17 -14.83 3.31 -10.63
CA ALA A 17 -15.91 3.82 -11.48
C ALA A 17 -16.92 4.70 -10.72
N LEU A 18 -16.89 4.66 -9.39
CA LEU A 18 -17.56 5.63 -8.50
C LEU A 18 -16.82 6.98 -8.60
N SER A 19 -16.97 7.60 -9.77
CA SER A 19 -16.31 8.82 -10.19
C SER A 19 -16.71 10.00 -9.31
N GLY A 20 -15.68 10.62 -8.74
CA GLY A 20 -15.68 11.89 -8.04
C GLY A 20 -14.23 12.32 -7.82
N GLY A 21 -13.99 13.52 -7.28
CA GLY A 21 -12.62 13.99 -6.99
C GLY A 21 -11.89 13.04 -6.01
N TRP A 22 -10.59 13.25 -5.79
CA TRP A 22 -9.69 12.43 -4.95
C TRP A 22 -10.19 12.00 -3.56
N ARG A 23 -11.27 12.59 -3.04
CA ARG A 23 -11.94 12.23 -1.78
C ARG A 23 -13.02 11.14 -1.89
N SER A 24 -13.37 10.72 -3.11
CA SER A 24 -14.63 10.00 -3.37
C SER A 24 -14.52 8.48 -3.25
N GLY A 25 -13.38 7.96 -2.79
CA GLY A 25 -13.14 6.52 -2.69
C GLY A 25 -11.74 6.14 -3.15
N VAL A 26 -11.69 5.33 -4.19
CA VAL A 26 -10.46 4.89 -4.85
C VAL A 26 -10.34 5.63 -6.16
N VAL A 27 -9.21 6.31 -6.40
CA VAL A 27 -9.05 7.14 -7.59
C VAL A 27 -7.81 6.71 -8.37
N GLU A 28 -8.01 6.41 -9.66
CA GLU A 28 -6.91 6.18 -10.58
C GLU A 28 -6.28 7.52 -10.97
N ALA A 29 -4.96 7.53 -11.15
CA ALA A 29 -4.22 8.71 -11.59
C ALA A 29 -3.67 8.55 -13.00
N CYS A 30 -3.60 9.69 -13.70
CA CYS A 30 -3.06 9.80 -15.04
C CYS A 30 -1.63 9.30 -15.11
N ARG A 31 -1.35 8.37 -16.01
CA ARG A 31 -0.02 7.79 -16.16
C ARG A 31 1.03 8.75 -16.75
N GLY A 32 0.61 9.90 -17.31
CA GLY A 32 1.52 10.91 -17.85
C GLY A 32 1.89 12.04 -16.87
N CYS A 33 0.97 12.45 -16.00
CA CYS A 33 1.16 13.59 -15.10
C CYS A 33 0.84 13.31 -13.63
N GLY A 34 0.14 12.21 -13.33
CA GLY A 34 -0.27 11.83 -11.98
C GLY A 34 -1.49 12.57 -11.46
N GLU A 35 -2.16 13.40 -12.26
CA GLU A 35 -3.45 14.00 -11.87
C GLU A 35 -4.52 12.93 -11.73
N ASP A 36 -5.39 13.12 -10.75
CA ASP A 36 -6.45 12.18 -10.39
C ASP A 36 -7.60 12.20 -11.42
N ALA A 37 -8.36 11.11 -11.45
CA ALA A 37 -9.56 10.95 -12.28
C ALA A 37 -9.36 11.32 -13.78
N PRO A 38 -8.36 10.74 -14.46
CA PRO A 38 -8.19 10.90 -15.90
C PRO A 38 -9.38 10.36 -16.70
N GLU A 39 -9.86 11.14 -17.66
CA GLU A 39 -11.06 10.80 -18.45
C GLU A 39 -10.78 9.88 -19.65
N TYR A 40 -9.52 9.73 -20.07
CA TYR A 40 -9.17 9.04 -21.31
C TYR A 40 -8.42 7.75 -21.05
N LEU A 41 -8.94 6.63 -21.55
CA LEU A 41 -8.20 5.37 -21.60
C LEU A 41 -7.36 5.29 -22.88
N CYS A 42 -6.23 4.57 -22.82
CA CYS A 42 -5.53 4.18 -24.04
C CYS A 42 -6.47 3.43 -24.97
N SER A 43 -6.69 3.95 -26.17
CA SER A 43 -7.61 3.36 -27.16
C SER A 43 -7.22 1.94 -27.61
N ARG A 44 -5.93 1.56 -27.46
CA ARG A 44 -5.42 0.25 -27.88
C ARG A 44 -5.54 -0.81 -26.80
N CYS A 45 -4.97 -0.59 -25.62
CA CYS A 45 -4.95 -1.61 -24.56
C CYS A 45 -6.04 -1.41 -23.50
N ARG A 46 -6.56 -0.19 -23.34
CA ARG A 46 -7.50 0.21 -22.27
C ARG A 46 -7.04 -0.08 -20.83
N GLN A 47 -5.74 -0.35 -20.63
CA GLN A 47 -5.17 -0.71 -19.32
C GLN A 47 -4.65 0.49 -18.51
N VAL A 48 -4.54 1.66 -19.15
CA VAL A 48 -4.00 2.88 -18.53
C VAL A 48 -4.80 4.08 -18.96
N SER A 49 -4.82 5.07 -18.07
CA SER A 49 -5.61 6.27 -18.19
C SER A 49 -4.74 7.53 -18.25
N TYR A 50 -5.26 8.55 -18.92
CA TYR A 50 -4.60 9.82 -19.22
C TYR A 50 -5.61 10.97 -19.12
N CYS A 51 -5.15 12.16 -18.75
CA CYS A 51 -5.97 13.38 -18.85
C CYS A 51 -6.25 13.78 -20.31
N GLY A 52 -5.53 13.22 -21.28
CA GLY A 52 -5.71 13.48 -22.70
C GLY A 52 -4.48 13.09 -23.56
N PRO A 53 -4.51 13.37 -24.88
CA PRO A 53 -3.47 12.95 -25.82
C PRO A 53 -2.07 13.48 -25.52
N ALA A 54 -1.96 14.63 -24.86
CA ALA A 54 -0.66 15.17 -24.43
C ALA A 54 0.02 14.26 -23.39
N CYS A 55 -0.73 13.83 -22.38
CA CYS A 55 -0.23 12.91 -21.35
C CYS A 55 0.08 11.52 -21.93
N GLN A 56 -0.76 11.03 -22.85
CA GLN A 56 -0.50 9.78 -23.56
C GLN A 56 0.80 9.84 -24.37
N ARG A 57 1.03 10.92 -25.14
CA ARG A 57 2.28 11.08 -25.91
C ARG A 57 3.52 11.13 -25.02
N LYS A 58 3.42 11.76 -23.86
CA LYS A 58 4.51 11.81 -22.86
C LYS A 58 4.87 10.42 -22.34
N ASP A 59 3.88 9.59 -22.04
CA ASP A 59 4.08 8.22 -21.56
C ASP A 59 4.40 7.22 -22.69
N TRP A 60 4.10 7.56 -23.94
CA TRP A 60 4.16 6.66 -25.11
C TRP A 60 5.52 5.96 -25.28
N GLN A 61 6.63 6.65 -24.98
CA GLN A 61 7.96 6.08 -25.13
C GLN A 61 8.14 4.76 -24.35
N MET A 62 7.59 4.71 -23.13
CA MET A 62 7.60 3.52 -22.26
C MET A 62 6.38 2.65 -22.48
N HIS A 63 5.20 3.26 -22.65
CA HIS A 63 3.94 2.54 -22.82
C HIS A 63 3.93 1.64 -24.06
N ARG A 64 4.46 2.11 -25.19
CA ARG A 64 4.41 1.39 -26.48
C ARG A 64 5.06 0.01 -26.46
N ALA A 65 6.02 -0.22 -25.55
CA ALA A 65 6.74 -1.48 -25.44
C ALA A 65 5.83 -2.66 -25.03
N TRP A 66 4.72 -2.38 -24.33
CA TRP A 66 3.79 -3.39 -23.83
C TRP A 66 2.33 -3.07 -24.19
N CYS A 67 2.07 -1.99 -24.93
CA CYS A 67 0.77 -1.62 -25.46
C CYS A 67 0.35 -2.58 -26.59
N ASN A 68 -0.18 -3.74 -26.20
CA ASN A 68 -0.76 -4.71 -27.11
C ASN A 68 -2.28 -4.48 -27.18
N GLY A 69 -2.86 -4.57 -28.39
CA GLY A 69 -4.30 -4.40 -28.62
C GLY A 69 -5.12 -5.39 -27.79
N ALA A 70 -6.40 -5.08 -27.58
CA ALA A 70 -7.35 -5.76 -26.69
C ALA A 70 -7.60 -7.27 -26.91
N ASP A 71 -6.81 -7.99 -27.72
CA ASP A 71 -7.09 -9.37 -28.16
C ASP A 71 -6.40 -10.48 -27.34
N LYS A 72 -6.05 -10.25 -26.07
CA LYS A 72 -5.75 -11.37 -25.12
C LYS A 72 -6.26 -11.14 -23.71
N VAL A 73 -7.44 -10.53 -23.55
CA VAL A 73 -8.26 -10.73 -22.34
C VAL A 73 -9.18 -11.91 -22.60
N GLY A 74 -8.59 -13.10 -22.76
CA GLY A 74 -9.28 -14.28 -23.29
C GLY A 74 -8.40 -15.52 -23.25
N GLY A 75 -7.69 -15.68 -22.13
CA GLY A 75 -6.88 -16.84 -21.84
C GLY A 75 -6.80 -16.95 -20.34
N CYS A 76 -7.84 -17.55 -19.74
CA CYS A 76 -7.65 -18.38 -18.57
C CYS A 76 -6.60 -19.43 -18.97
N GLY A 77 -5.32 -19.04 -18.90
CA GLY A 77 -4.24 -19.99 -18.81
C GLY A 77 -4.54 -20.75 -17.55
N THR A 78 -4.93 -22.00 -17.72
CA THR A 78 -5.09 -22.99 -16.67
C THR A 78 -4.07 -22.73 -15.57
N LEU A 79 -4.61 -22.36 -14.41
CA LEU A 79 -4.02 -22.43 -13.08
C LEU A 79 -2.82 -23.39 -13.03
N ARG A 80 -1.59 -22.86 -12.85
CA ARG A 80 -0.54 -23.56 -12.09
C ARG A 80 0.76 -22.81 -11.78
N ASP A 81 0.96 -21.55 -12.17
CA ASP A 81 2.07 -20.77 -11.63
C ASP A 81 1.59 -19.40 -11.13
N SER A 82 1.14 -19.36 -9.88
CA SER A 82 0.77 -18.15 -9.12
C SER A 82 1.97 -17.29 -8.71
N ARG A 83 3.13 -17.47 -9.34
CA ARG A 83 4.36 -16.75 -8.99
C ARG A 83 4.40 -15.41 -9.72
N MET A 84 4.24 -14.31 -8.99
CA MET A 84 4.39 -12.97 -9.55
C MET A 84 5.86 -12.71 -9.91
N ASN A 85 6.05 -12.08 -11.07
CA ASN A 85 7.27 -11.36 -11.40
C ASN A 85 7.02 -9.85 -11.19
N ALA A 86 8.07 -9.03 -11.01
CA ALA A 86 7.90 -7.58 -10.86
C ALA A 86 7.10 -6.93 -12.02
N SER A 87 7.10 -7.54 -13.23
CA SER A 87 6.32 -7.10 -14.39
C SER A 87 4.83 -7.47 -14.35
N SER A 88 4.38 -8.22 -13.34
CA SER A 88 2.97 -8.61 -13.09
C SER A 88 2.28 -7.76 -12.03
N LEU A 89 2.98 -6.79 -11.43
CA LEU A 89 2.38 -5.82 -10.52
C LEU A 89 1.43 -4.90 -11.29
N GLY A 90 0.13 -5.16 -11.14
CA GLY A 90 -0.93 -4.43 -11.85
C GLY A 90 -1.17 -3.02 -11.31
N PHE A 91 -0.67 -2.70 -10.12
CA PHE A 91 -0.99 -1.46 -9.41
C PHE A 91 0.20 -0.91 -8.62
N VAL A 92 0.27 0.42 -8.54
CA VAL A 92 1.02 1.19 -7.55
C VAL A 92 0.02 1.91 -6.67
N HIS A 93 -0.03 1.53 -5.40
CA HIS A 93 -0.97 2.04 -4.41
C HIS A 93 -0.32 3.06 -3.49
N THR A 94 -1.09 4.09 -3.15
CA THR A 94 -0.79 5.03 -2.08
C THR A 94 -2.04 5.37 -1.32
N VAL A 95 -1.92 5.53 -0.01
CA VAL A 95 -2.98 6.07 0.84
C VAL A 95 -2.78 7.57 0.98
N TRP A 96 -3.83 8.35 0.73
CA TRP A 96 -3.81 9.81 0.88
C TRP A 96 -5.23 10.32 1.13
N GLY A 97 -5.40 11.33 2.00
CA GLY A 97 -6.73 11.87 2.31
C GLY A 97 -7.45 11.10 3.42
N LEU A 98 -6.69 10.41 4.28
CA LEU A 98 -7.24 9.88 5.52
C LEU A 98 -7.49 10.99 6.54
N TRP A 99 -6.65 12.02 6.56
CA TRP A 99 -6.83 13.26 7.31
C TRP A 99 -6.42 14.49 6.48
N ASP A 100 -5.71 14.27 5.37
CA ASP A 100 -5.26 15.33 4.48
C ASP A 100 -6.43 16.06 3.86
N THR A 101 -6.33 17.38 3.81
CA THR A 101 -7.38 18.25 3.25
C THR A 101 -7.08 18.74 1.84
N VAL A 102 -5.86 18.49 1.38
CA VAL A 102 -5.34 18.92 0.08
C VAL A 102 -5.04 17.72 -0.83
N PRO A 103 -5.06 17.89 -2.16
CA PRO A 103 -4.65 16.83 -3.09
C PRO A 103 -3.22 16.34 -2.82
N LEU A 104 -2.93 15.11 -3.26
CA LEU A 104 -1.59 14.53 -3.16
C LEU A 104 -0.56 15.49 -3.80
N PRO A 105 0.55 15.84 -3.10
CA PRO A 105 1.50 16.80 -3.61
C PRO A 105 2.07 16.40 -4.98
N LEU A 106 2.36 17.40 -5.81
CA LEU A 106 2.87 17.18 -7.17
C LEU A 106 4.14 16.30 -7.20
N ALA A 107 5.02 16.45 -6.22
CA ALA A 107 6.22 15.62 -6.10
C ALA A 107 5.86 14.13 -5.90
N SER A 108 4.96 13.83 -4.97
CA SER A 108 4.45 12.48 -4.73
C SER A 108 3.72 11.91 -5.95
N ARG A 109 2.89 12.70 -6.64
CA ARG A 109 2.22 12.28 -7.88
C ARG A 109 3.22 11.90 -8.98
N ARG A 110 4.27 12.71 -9.17
CA ARG A 110 5.36 12.41 -10.12
C ARG A 110 6.13 11.15 -9.72
N SER A 111 6.39 10.96 -8.43
CA SER A 111 7.03 9.75 -7.90
C SER A 111 6.21 8.49 -8.23
N ARG A 112 4.87 8.54 -8.14
CA ARG A 112 4.01 7.41 -8.55
C ARG A 112 4.00 7.15 -10.05
N VAL A 113 4.02 8.21 -10.86
CA VAL A 113 4.20 8.08 -12.31
C VAL A 113 5.51 7.38 -12.64
N ALA A 114 6.62 7.80 -12.02
CA ALA A 114 7.92 7.17 -12.22
C ALA A 114 7.91 5.70 -11.78
N ALA A 115 7.34 5.38 -10.61
CA ALA A 115 7.22 4.01 -10.13
C ALA A 115 6.39 3.13 -11.09
N ALA A 116 5.23 3.61 -11.56
CA ALA A 116 4.39 2.88 -12.50
C ALA A 116 5.08 2.66 -13.86
N GLN A 117 5.91 3.61 -14.28
CA GLN A 117 6.73 3.51 -15.49
C GLN A 117 7.81 2.43 -15.36
N MET A 118 8.43 2.28 -14.19
CA MET A 118 9.35 1.17 -13.90
C MET A 118 8.66 -0.19 -13.92
N LEU A 119 7.35 -0.24 -13.61
CA LEU A 119 6.58 -1.48 -13.47
C LEU A 119 5.84 -1.94 -14.73
N SER A 120 6.12 -1.36 -15.89
CA SER A 120 5.52 -1.67 -17.21
C SER A 120 3.99 -1.58 -17.26
N ARG A 121 3.18 -2.37 -16.57
CA ARG A 121 1.71 -2.39 -16.72
C ARG A 121 0.96 -1.75 -15.56
N ALA A 122 1.66 -1.29 -14.53
CA ALA A 122 1.01 -0.81 -13.32
C ALA A 122 0.13 0.44 -13.56
N ARG A 123 -1.08 0.40 -13.01
CA ARG A 123 -1.97 1.56 -12.84
C ARG A 123 -1.62 2.27 -11.54
N ILE A 124 -1.82 3.58 -11.48
CA ILE A 124 -1.56 4.36 -10.27
C ILE A 124 -2.88 4.54 -9.55
N VAL A 125 -2.94 4.17 -8.28
CA VAL A 125 -4.18 4.20 -7.49
C VAL A 125 -3.94 4.87 -6.15
N THR A 126 -4.78 5.86 -5.86
CA THR A 126 -4.78 6.57 -4.58
C THR A 126 -6.03 6.22 -3.79
N TRP A 127 -5.85 5.87 -2.52
CA TRP A 127 -6.92 5.46 -1.61
C TRP A 127 -7.24 6.55 -0.61
N SER A 128 -8.45 7.08 -0.68
CA SER A 128 -9.01 8.00 0.31
C SER A 128 -9.63 7.25 1.49
N ARG A 129 -10.11 7.98 2.51
CA ARG A 129 -10.82 7.41 3.67
C ARG A 129 -11.98 6.51 3.24
N LEU A 130 -12.85 6.95 2.33
CA LEU A 130 -13.98 6.16 1.86
C LEU A 130 -13.54 4.86 1.17
N GLY A 131 -12.46 4.93 0.38
CA GLY A 131 -11.91 3.76 -0.30
C GLY A 131 -11.39 2.72 0.70
N VAL A 132 -10.64 3.16 1.71
CA VAL A 132 -10.12 2.26 2.74
C VAL A 132 -11.25 1.71 3.62
N GLU A 133 -12.21 2.54 4.03
CA GLU A 133 -13.31 2.11 4.90
C GLU A 133 -14.19 1.04 4.24
N SER A 134 -14.26 1.00 2.91
CA SER A 134 -14.92 -0.07 2.16
C SER A 134 -14.26 -1.45 2.31
N LEU A 135 -12.99 -1.51 2.76
CA LEU A 135 -12.24 -2.74 2.98
C LEU A 135 -12.35 -3.28 4.42
N LEU A 136 -12.91 -2.50 5.36
CA LEU A 136 -12.90 -2.86 6.78
C LEU A 136 -13.86 -4.02 7.06
N SER A 137 -13.37 -5.04 7.76
CA SER A 137 -14.23 -6.04 8.42
C SER A 137 -15.01 -5.42 9.57
N GLU A 138 -16.06 -6.11 10.04
CA GLU A 138 -16.85 -5.66 11.19
C GLU A 138 -16.00 -5.41 12.44
N GLU A 139 -15.05 -6.31 12.72
CA GLU A 139 -14.15 -6.18 13.86
C GLU A 139 -13.22 -4.96 13.74
N TRP A 140 -12.76 -4.68 12.52
CA TRP A 140 -11.94 -3.52 12.25
C TRP A 140 -12.73 -2.22 12.29
N GLN A 141 -14.00 -2.19 11.86
CA GLN A 141 -14.85 -1.00 11.95
C GLN A 141 -15.01 -0.51 13.39
N GLN A 142 -15.10 -1.43 14.36
CA GLN A 142 -15.19 -1.11 15.79
C GLN A 142 -13.93 -0.42 16.33
N VAL A 143 -12.75 -0.84 15.86
CA VAL A 143 -11.45 -0.28 16.30
C VAL A 143 -11.07 0.96 15.50
N TRP A 144 -11.33 0.98 14.19
CA TRP A 144 -10.92 2.01 13.24
C TRP A 144 -11.28 3.43 13.66
N ARG A 145 -12.52 3.61 14.16
CA ARG A 145 -13.04 4.93 14.53
C ARG A 145 -12.39 5.48 15.79
N VAL A 146 -12.06 4.60 16.73
CA VAL A 146 -11.51 4.94 18.05
C VAL A 146 -9.99 4.95 18.09
N LEU A 147 -9.31 4.62 16.98
CA LEU A 147 -7.86 4.78 16.88
C LEU A 147 -7.48 6.25 17.14
N PRO A 148 -6.57 6.51 18.11
CA PRO A 148 -6.31 7.87 18.60
C PRO A 148 -5.49 8.71 17.61
N ARG A 149 -4.86 8.06 16.63
CA ARG A 149 -3.92 8.67 15.71
C ARG A 149 -4.20 8.28 14.28
N ALA A 150 -4.19 9.26 13.38
CA ALA A 150 -4.53 9.01 12.00
C ALA A 150 -3.44 8.19 11.29
N VAL A 151 -2.17 8.27 11.73
CA VAL A 151 -1.12 7.36 11.21
C VAL A 151 -1.44 5.88 11.44
N CYS A 152 -2.10 5.52 12.56
CA CYS A 152 -2.53 4.15 12.80
C CYS A 152 -3.55 3.68 11.77
N GLN A 153 -4.40 4.59 11.29
CA GLN A 153 -5.32 4.31 10.20
C GLN A 153 -4.58 4.12 8.88
N ALA A 154 -3.54 4.91 8.58
CA ALA A 154 -2.70 4.70 7.38
C ALA A 154 -1.93 3.38 7.42
N ASP A 155 -1.43 3.00 8.58
CA ASP A 155 -0.77 1.72 8.82
C ASP A 155 -1.71 0.55 8.58
N VAL A 156 -2.95 0.59 9.08
CA VAL A 156 -3.92 -0.48 8.82
C VAL A 156 -4.39 -0.46 7.37
N ALA A 157 -4.59 0.72 6.79
CA ALA A 157 -5.03 0.91 5.41
C ALA A 157 -4.13 0.17 4.41
N ARG A 158 -2.81 0.31 4.55
CA ARG A 158 -1.87 -0.34 3.63
C ARG A 158 -1.94 -1.86 3.71
N TYR A 159 -2.18 -2.43 4.89
CA TYR A 159 -2.35 -3.87 5.06
C TYR A 159 -3.66 -4.39 4.47
N LEU A 160 -4.74 -3.62 4.58
CA LEU A 160 -6.02 -3.95 3.93
C LEU A 160 -5.88 -3.94 2.42
N ILE A 161 -5.21 -2.93 1.85
CA ILE A 161 -4.93 -2.86 0.40
C ILE A 161 -4.07 -4.05 -0.01
N ALA A 162 -3.02 -4.36 0.76
CA ALA A 162 -2.15 -5.50 0.52
C ALA A 162 -2.93 -6.84 0.48
N LEU A 163 -3.80 -7.04 1.48
CA LEU A 163 -4.63 -8.25 1.56
C LEU A 163 -5.65 -8.32 0.43
N HIS A 164 -6.41 -7.26 0.18
CA HIS A 164 -7.57 -7.36 -0.72
C HIS A 164 -7.23 -7.21 -2.20
N VAL A 165 -6.20 -6.42 -2.52
CA VAL A 165 -5.90 -5.96 -3.88
C VAL A 165 -4.52 -6.42 -4.35
N GLY A 166 -3.53 -6.42 -3.45
CA GLY A 166 -2.14 -6.70 -3.80
C GLY A 166 -1.47 -5.55 -4.55
N GLY A 167 -0.47 -5.84 -5.40
CA GLY A 167 0.30 -4.83 -6.13
C GLY A 167 1.46 -4.26 -5.32
N LEU A 168 2.06 -3.16 -5.79
CA LEU A 168 3.10 -2.42 -5.08
C LEU A 168 2.45 -1.34 -4.22
N TYR A 169 2.73 -1.32 -2.92
CA TYR A 169 2.38 -0.21 -2.05
C TYR A 169 3.59 0.71 -1.83
N LEU A 170 3.34 2.03 -1.79
CA LEU A 170 4.32 3.06 -1.42
C LEU A 170 3.65 4.17 -0.59
N ASP A 171 4.20 4.47 0.58
CA ASP A 171 3.84 5.67 1.38
C ASP A 171 4.09 6.95 0.57
N ALA A 172 3.26 7.98 0.74
CA ALA A 172 3.26 9.19 -0.10
C ALA A 172 4.62 9.94 -0.18
N ASP A 173 5.49 9.75 0.80
CA ASP A 173 6.85 10.29 0.93
C ASP A 173 7.96 9.26 0.61
N ALA A 174 7.59 8.13 0.01
CA ALA A 174 8.51 7.14 -0.53
C ALA A 174 8.60 7.23 -2.07
N GLU A 175 9.83 7.21 -2.60
CA GLU A 175 10.16 7.25 -4.02
C GLU A 175 10.88 5.98 -4.44
N LEU A 176 10.31 5.28 -5.43
CA LEU A 176 10.96 4.14 -6.07
C LEU A 176 12.08 4.65 -6.98
N ILE A 177 13.33 4.34 -6.62
CA ILE A 177 14.52 4.75 -7.38
C ILE A 177 15.03 3.64 -8.31
N GLN A 178 14.64 2.38 -8.04
CA GLN A 178 14.95 1.23 -8.87
C GLN A 178 13.76 0.27 -8.91
N ALA A 179 13.56 -0.40 -10.05
CA ALA A 179 12.56 -1.46 -10.16
C ALA A 179 12.79 -2.53 -9.07
N PRO A 180 11.72 -3.07 -8.45
CA PRO A 180 11.87 -4.13 -7.46
C PRO A 180 12.65 -5.32 -8.04
N PRO A 181 13.35 -6.09 -7.19
CA PRO A 181 14.12 -7.25 -7.64
C PRO A 181 13.24 -8.18 -8.48
N GLY A 182 13.78 -8.55 -9.63
CA GLY A 182 13.22 -9.64 -10.43
C GLY A 182 13.31 -10.95 -9.66
N GLY A 183 12.50 -11.92 -10.06
CA GLY A 183 12.43 -13.21 -9.38
C GLY A 183 11.00 -13.73 -9.35
N PHE A 184 10.82 -14.83 -8.63
CA PHE A 184 9.53 -15.45 -8.35
C PHE A 184 9.25 -15.29 -6.88
N TRP A 185 8.29 -14.43 -6.54
CA TRP A 185 7.84 -14.19 -5.17
C TRP A 185 6.34 -13.92 -5.17
N GLU A 186 5.65 -14.32 -4.10
CA GLU A 186 4.25 -13.95 -3.85
C GLU A 186 4.16 -12.72 -2.93
N LEU A 187 5.22 -12.49 -2.15
CA LEU A 187 5.38 -11.33 -1.30
C LEU A 187 6.83 -10.86 -1.32
N LEU A 188 7.03 -9.58 -1.57
CA LEU A 188 8.30 -8.89 -1.50
C LEU A 188 8.24 -7.87 -0.37
N LEU A 189 9.02 -8.13 0.67
CA LEU A 189 9.24 -7.26 1.81
C LEU A 189 10.61 -6.60 1.70
N PHE A 190 10.81 -5.54 2.48
CA PHE A 190 12.10 -4.85 2.52
C PHE A 190 12.62 -4.72 3.94
N GLU A 191 13.92 -4.89 4.12
CA GLU A 191 14.62 -4.53 5.36
C GLU A 191 14.78 -3.00 5.39
N GLU A 192 14.14 -2.36 6.37
CA GLU A 192 14.25 -0.92 6.60
C GLU A 192 15.58 -0.57 7.28
N GLN A 193 15.88 -1.27 8.37
CA GLN A 193 17.07 -1.03 9.18
C GLN A 193 17.44 -2.24 10.02
N ARG A 194 18.72 -2.30 10.42
CA ARG A 194 19.20 -3.18 11.49
C ARG A 194 19.45 -2.37 12.74
N VAL A 195 18.64 -2.64 13.77
CA VAL A 195 18.80 -2.04 15.08
C VAL A 195 20.05 -2.67 15.73
N PRO A 196 20.99 -1.87 16.27
CA PRO A 196 22.28 -2.41 16.76
C PRO A 196 22.13 -3.23 18.05
N HIS A 197 21.08 -2.99 18.84
CA HIS A 197 20.83 -3.69 20.09
C HIS A 197 19.36 -3.57 20.52
N ILE A 198 18.81 -4.62 21.16
CA ILE A 198 17.39 -4.67 21.61
C ILE A 198 16.96 -3.49 22.49
N ARG A 199 17.91 -2.86 23.19
CA ARG A 199 17.66 -1.67 24.05
C ARG A 199 17.16 -0.44 23.30
N HIS A 200 17.35 -0.43 21.97
CA HIS A 200 16.90 0.65 21.10
C HIS A 200 15.50 0.41 20.54
N LEU A 201 14.89 -0.75 20.86
CA LEU A 201 13.51 -1.05 20.57
C LEU A 201 12.60 -0.49 21.67
N GLY A 202 11.37 -0.17 21.30
CA GLY A 202 10.30 0.21 22.22
C GLY A 202 9.98 -0.92 23.21
N PRO A 203 9.37 -0.58 24.37
CA PRO A 203 9.19 -1.52 25.49
C PRO A 203 8.30 -2.73 25.18
N ARG A 204 7.48 -2.66 24.13
CA ARG A 204 6.60 -3.75 23.68
C ARG A 204 7.07 -4.40 22.38
N GLU A 205 8.02 -3.81 21.67
CA GLU A 205 8.46 -4.29 20.36
C GLU A 205 9.11 -5.67 20.47
N SER A 206 8.84 -6.50 19.47
CA SER A 206 9.46 -7.82 19.36
C SER A 206 10.99 -7.70 19.29
N PRO A 207 11.77 -8.62 19.92
CA PRO A 207 13.22 -8.51 20.05
C PRO A 207 13.99 -8.87 18.76
N HIS A 208 13.48 -8.43 17.60
CA HIS A 208 14.08 -8.66 16.29
C HIS A 208 14.84 -7.41 15.84
N LEU A 209 16.15 -7.59 15.62
CA LEU A 209 17.05 -6.52 15.20
C LEU A 209 16.87 -6.10 13.75
N VAL A 210 16.45 -7.03 12.88
CA VAL A 210 16.14 -6.75 11.47
C VAL A 210 14.70 -6.27 11.39
N ARG A 211 14.49 -5.00 11.06
CA ARG A 211 13.18 -4.37 10.97
C ARG A 211 12.68 -4.39 9.54
N ILE A 212 11.44 -4.82 9.36
CA ILE A 212 10.80 -4.87 8.05
C ILE A 212 10.10 -3.54 7.78
N ALA A 213 10.40 -2.95 6.63
CA ALA A 213 9.75 -1.76 6.12
C ALA A 213 8.27 -2.04 5.86
N GLN A 214 7.42 -1.14 6.35
CA GLN A 214 6.00 -1.13 6.03
C GLN A 214 5.61 0.00 5.06
N PHE A 215 6.53 0.92 4.77
CA PHE A 215 6.30 2.03 3.83
C PHE A 215 6.38 1.57 2.36
N MET A 216 6.89 0.35 2.12
CA MET A 216 6.94 -0.29 0.82
C MET A 216 6.86 -1.80 0.97
N PHE A 217 6.05 -2.43 0.11
CA PHE A 217 6.05 -3.87 -0.14
C PHE A 217 5.33 -4.14 -1.46
N ALA A 218 5.53 -5.32 -2.03
CA ALA A 218 4.76 -5.78 -3.17
C ALA A 218 4.20 -7.18 -2.92
N THR A 219 2.97 -7.47 -3.33
CA THR A 219 2.32 -8.72 -2.94
C THR A 219 1.20 -9.14 -3.89
N VAL A 220 0.91 -10.43 -3.94
CA VAL A 220 -0.36 -10.95 -4.45
C VAL A 220 -1.50 -10.67 -3.46
N PRO A 221 -2.74 -10.47 -3.94
CA PRO A 221 -3.88 -10.42 -3.03
C PRO A 221 -4.05 -11.75 -2.27
N GLN A 222 -4.64 -11.66 -1.09
CA GLN A 222 -4.97 -12.75 -0.17
C GLN A 222 -3.78 -13.53 0.38
N HIS A 223 -2.55 -13.01 0.25
CA HIS A 223 -1.38 -13.62 0.87
C HIS A 223 -1.57 -13.73 2.41
N ALA A 224 -1.35 -14.92 2.98
CA ALA A 224 -1.66 -15.22 4.38
C ALA A 224 -0.92 -14.29 5.37
N PHE A 225 0.28 -13.85 5.01
CA PHE A 225 1.06 -12.85 5.76
C PHE A 225 0.23 -11.64 6.19
N TRP A 226 -0.52 -11.02 5.27
CA TRP A 226 -1.27 -9.80 5.58
C TRP A 226 -2.46 -10.05 6.50
N ARG A 227 -3.02 -11.26 6.47
CA ARG A 227 -4.04 -11.67 7.45
C ARG A 227 -3.43 -11.75 8.84
N SER A 228 -2.27 -12.40 9.00
CA SER A 228 -1.56 -12.45 10.29
C SER A 228 -1.17 -11.05 10.80
N VAL A 229 -0.73 -10.15 9.89
CA VAL A 229 -0.44 -8.75 10.23
C VAL A 229 -1.69 -8.04 10.75
N LEU A 230 -2.82 -8.13 10.03
CA LEU A 230 -4.08 -7.51 10.46
C LEU A 230 -4.61 -8.10 11.77
N GLU A 231 -4.54 -9.42 11.96
CA GLU A 231 -4.97 -10.08 13.20
C GLU A 231 -4.13 -9.65 14.41
N LEU A 232 -2.80 -9.62 14.27
CA LEU A 232 -1.90 -9.16 15.32
C LEU A 232 -2.12 -7.68 15.61
N SER A 233 -2.24 -6.86 14.57
CA SER A 233 -2.49 -5.42 14.72
C SER A 233 -3.79 -5.14 15.45
N LEU A 234 -4.89 -5.82 15.08
CA LEU A 234 -6.19 -5.70 15.73
C LEU A 234 -6.10 -6.10 17.21
N SER A 235 -5.42 -7.19 17.53
CA SER A 235 -5.20 -7.66 18.90
C SER A 235 -4.45 -6.62 19.74
N ARG A 236 -3.34 -6.08 19.22
CA ARG A 236 -2.52 -5.06 19.90
C ARG A 236 -3.29 -3.75 20.11
N CYS A 237 -4.06 -3.31 19.11
CA CYS A 237 -4.93 -2.15 19.23
C CYS A 237 -5.98 -2.33 20.34
N ARG A 238 -6.67 -3.47 20.36
CA ARG A 238 -7.66 -3.79 21.40
C ARG A 238 -7.05 -3.80 22.79
N GLN A 239 -5.84 -4.34 22.93
CA GLN A 239 -5.12 -4.33 24.19
C GLN A 239 -4.90 -2.89 24.69
N LEU A 240 -4.32 -2.01 23.87
CA LEU A 240 -4.04 -0.64 24.30
C LEU A 240 -5.30 0.17 24.58
N LEU A 241 -6.37 -0.04 23.80
CA LEU A 241 -7.67 0.58 24.04
C LEU A 241 -8.26 0.13 25.38
N THR A 242 -8.12 -1.16 25.71
CA THR A 242 -8.57 -1.72 27.00
C THR A 242 -7.76 -1.18 28.18
N GLU A 243 -6.45 -0.99 27.99
CA GLU A 243 -5.58 -0.39 29.00
C GLU A 243 -5.94 1.09 29.28
N GLY A 244 -6.66 1.76 28.36
CA GLY A 244 -7.11 3.14 28.54
C GLY A 244 -5.99 4.17 28.60
N ILE A 245 -4.79 3.83 28.12
CA ILE A 245 -3.62 4.70 28.14
C ILE A 245 -3.55 5.61 26.91
N GLN A 246 -2.91 6.76 27.06
CA GLN A 246 -2.53 7.58 25.92
C GLN A 246 -1.40 6.90 25.14
N TRP A 247 -1.61 6.68 23.84
CA TRP A 247 -0.64 6.02 22.97
C TRP A 247 0.57 6.93 22.73
N LYS A 248 1.76 6.41 23.05
CA LYS A 248 3.04 7.01 22.67
C LYS A 248 3.43 6.58 21.27
N ASP A 249 4.45 7.21 20.71
CA ASP A 249 5.04 6.79 19.43
C ASP A 249 5.45 5.32 19.43
N SER A 250 6.02 4.81 20.53
CA SER A 250 6.37 3.40 20.67
C SER A 250 5.14 2.48 20.62
N ASP A 251 3.99 2.93 21.12
CA ASP A 251 2.76 2.14 21.07
C ASP A 251 2.18 2.11 19.65
N VAL A 252 2.28 3.22 18.90
CA VAL A 252 1.93 3.27 17.48
C VAL A 252 2.82 2.32 16.66
N LEU A 253 4.15 2.42 16.82
CA LEU A 253 5.11 1.56 16.13
C LEU A 253 4.87 0.08 16.41
N TRP A 254 4.44 -0.23 17.64
CA TRP A 254 4.13 -1.58 18.07
C TRP A 254 2.76 -2.10 17.60
N ALA A 255 1.70 -1.30 17.69
CA ALA A 255 0.32 -1.77 17.50
C ALA A 255 -0.11 -1.80 16.04
N THR A 256 0.32 -0.83 15.24
CA THR A 256 -0.01 -0.73 13.81
C THR A 256 1.22 -0.53 12.94
N GLY A 257 2.32 -0.07 13.51
CA GLY A 257 3.52 0.25 12.75
C GLY A 257 4.43 -0.95 12.41
N PRO A 258 5.70 -0.68 12.07
CA PRO A 258 6.59 -1.68 11.46
C PRO A 258 6.89 -2.88 12.36
N ASP A 259 6.67 -2.78 13.68
CA ASP A 259 6.84 -3.95 14.55
C ASP A 259 5.82 -5.04 14.26
N VAL A 260 4.59 -4.73 13.88
CA VAL A 260 3.59 -5.76 13.55
C VAL A 260 4.08 -6.59 12.37
N VAL A 261 4.52 -5.94 11.29
CA VAL A 261 5.07 -6.58 10.10
C VAL A 261 6.33 -7.39 10.45
N THR A 262 7.19 -6.80 11.28
CA THR A 262 8.44 -7.44 11.72
C THR A 262 8.18 -8.69 12.57
N SER A 263 7.28 -8.61 13.57
CA SER A 263 6.90 -9.75 14.42
C SER A 263 6.32 -10.88 13.57
N VAL A 264 5.33 -10.58 12.71
CA VAL A 264 4.70 -11.61 11.88
C VAL A 264 5.70 -12.26 10.95
N PHE A 265 6.58 -11.48 10.30
CA PHE A 265 7.61 -12.04 9.44
C PHE A 265 8.53 -12.99 10.20
N HIS A 266 9.17 -12.53 11.28
CA HIS A 266 10.14 -13.35 11.98
C HIS A 266 9.51 -14.55 12.69
N GLU A 267 8.33 -14.39 13.29
CA GLU A 267 7.71 -15.43 14.11
C GLU A 267 7.00 -16.51 13.27
N GLN A 268 6.47 -16.15 12.10
CA GLN A 268 5.58 -17.04 11.35
C GLN A 268 6.05 -17.33 9.91
N PHE A 269 6.82 -16.44 9.29
CA PHE A 269 7.03 -16.45 7.83
C PHE A 269 8.49 -16.35 7.37
N HIS A 270 9.47 -16.27 8.27
CA HIS A 270 10.89 -16.05 7.91
C HIS A 270 11.50 -17.18 7.06
N SER A 271 10.92 -18.37 7.13
CA SER A 271 11.33 -19.56 6.38
C SER A 271 10.45 -19.83 5.16
N ASP A 272 9.48 -18.96 4.87
CA ASP A 272 8.59 -19.09 3.73
C ASP A 272 9.31 -18.71 2.43
N VAL A 273 9.48 -19.70 1.55
CA VAL A 273 10.18 -19.56 0.27
C VAL A 273 9.44 -18.69 -0.75
N SER A 274 8.15 -18.43 -0.54
CA SER A 274 7.35 -17.53 -1.38
C SER A 274 7.62 -16.05 -1.08
N ILE A 275 8.29 -15.76 0.05
CA ILE A 275 8.59 -14.41 0.50
C ILE A 275 10.04 -14.07 0.20
N GLN A 276 10.25 -12.99 -0.53
CA GLN A 276 11.56 -12.40 -0.73
C GLN A 276 11.73 -11.18 0.17
N VAL A 277 12.90 -11.04 0.80
CA VAL A 277 13.29 -9.84 1.53
C VAL A 277 14.49 -9.20 0.84
N SER A 278 14.46 -7.88 0.66
CA SER A 278 15.56 -7.11 0.05
C SER A 278 15.84 -5.83 0.83
N VAL A 279 17.00 -5.20 0.65
CA VAL A 279 17.34 -4.01 1.45
C VAL A 279 16.64 -2.78 0.87
N ALA A 280 15.84 -2.07 1.67
CA ALA A 280 14.98 -0.98 1.18
C ALA A 280 15.76 0.12 0.47
N ARG A 281 16.92 0.52 1.02
CA ARG A 281 17.74 1.63 0.51
C ARG A 281 18.24 1.45 -0.93
N ASP A 282 18.27 0.21 -1.42
CA ASP A 282 18.72 -0.10 -2.77
C ASP A 282 17.60 0.19 -3.80
N PHE A 283 16.34 0.25 -3.35
CA PHE A 283 15.17 0.37 -4.22
C PHE A 283 14.32 1.61 -3.97
N VAL A 284 14.32 2.14 -2.75
CA VAL A 284 13.50 3.27 -2.34
C VAL A 284 14.27 4.31 -1.56
N ARG A 285 14.00 5.57 -1.90
CA ARG A 285 14.29 6.73 -1.06
C ARG A 285 13.03 7.04 -0.25
N HIS A 286 13.15 7.02 1.07
CA HIS A 286 12.07 7.38 1.99
C HIS A 286 12.50 8.65 2.74
N GLU A 287 11.71 9.72 2.63
CA GLU A 287 12.11 11.01 3.22
C GLU A 287 12.07 11.03 4.75
N CYS A 288 11.57 9.97 5.41
CA CYS A 288 11.63 9.72 6.85
C CYS A 288 11.42 10.97 7.72
N GLN A 289 10.55 11.90 7.31
CA GLN A 289 10.44 13.19 7.99
C GLN A 289 9.70 13.06 9.32
N GLY A 290 9.05 11.91 9.57
CA GLY A 290 8.30 11.67 10.81
C GLY A 290 7.27 12.76 11.07
N ALA A 291 6.72 13.39 10.02
CA ALA A 291 5.85 14.57 10.14
C ALA A 291 4.65 14.32 11.07
N TRP A 292 4.18 13.06 11.14
CA TRP A 292 3.16 12.63 12.10
C TRP A 292 3.60 12.75 13.57
N ARG A 293 4.88 12.62 13.90
CA ARG A 293 5.41 12.77 15.27
C ARG A 293 5.23 14.18 15.81
N HIS A 294 5.08 15.16 14.93
CA HIS A 294 4.84 16.56 15.27
C HIS A 294 3.34 16.90 15.43
N GLY A 295 2.45 15.89 15.44
CA GLY A 295 1.04 16.05 15.79
C GLY A 295 0.12 16.41 14.63
N ALA A 296 0.62 16.45 13.40
CA ALA A 296 -0.19 16.69 12.20
C ALA A 296 -1.29 15.63 11.96
N ASP A 297 -1.21 14.48 12.63
CA ASP A 297 -2.14 13.36 12.53
C ASP A 297 -3.05 13.20 13.76
N ARG A 298 -2.96 14.10 14.74
CA ARG A 298 -3.81 14.05 15.94
C ARG A 298 -5.22 14.45 15.56
N LYS A 299 -6.19 13.60 15.89
CA LYS A 299 -7.60 14.00 15.88
C LYS A 299 -7.78 14.96 17.05
N GLU A 300 -8.09 16.22 16.78
CA GLU A 300 -8.62 17.10 17.82
C GLU A 300 -9.91 16.44 18.31
N TYR A 301 -9.95 16.02 19.58
CA TYR A 301 -11.21 15.66 20.20
C TYR A 301 -12.01 16.96 20.29
N GLU A 302 -12.98 17.16 19.40
CA GLU A 302 -14.07 18.07 19.72
C GLU A 302 -14.76 17.48 20.95
N ILE A 303 -14.45 18.05 22.12
CA ILE A 303 -15.24 17.85 23.33
C ILE A 303 -16.56 18.56 23.05
N GLY A 304 -17.54 17.80 22.54
CA GLY A 304 -18.94 18.18 22.42
C GLY A 304 -19.80 17.26 23.27
#